data_AF-A0A381KLE9-F1
#
_entry.id   AF-A0A381KLE9-F1
#
_cell.length_a   1.000
_cell.length_b   1.000
_cell.length_c   1.000
_cell.angle_alpha   90.00
_cell.angle_beta   90.00
_cell.angle_gamma   90.00
#
_symmetry.space_group_name_H-M   'P 1'
#
loop_
_entity.id
_entity.type
_entity.pdbx_description
1 polymer ?
#
loop_
_entity_poly.entity_id
_entity_poly.type
_entity_poly.pdbx_seq_one_letter_code
_entity_poly.pdbx_strand_id
1 'polypeptide(L)' 'MFVGVGASRVRDLFEQAKKSAPAIIFIDEIDAVGRKRGAGLGGGHDEREQTLNQLLVENGWILG' A
#
# COMPACT_ATOMS: atom_id res chain seq x y z
N MET A 1 7.08 18.70 2.64
CA MET A 1 6.84 17.75 1.54
C MET A 1 6.58 16.40 2.20
N PHE A 2 5.35 15.88 2.20
CA PHE A 2 4.94 14.70 2.98
C PHE A 2 4.92 13.42 2.13
N VAL A 3 5.96 13.23 1.31
CA VAL A 3 6.06 12.09 0.38
C VAL A 3 6.38 10.81 1.16
N GLY A 4 5.66 9.72 0.89
CA GLY A 4 5.98 8.38 1.41
C GLY A 4 5.25 7.92 2.68
N VAL A 5 4.36 8.73 3.26
CA VAL A 5 3.62 8.36 4.49
C VAL A 5 2.71 7.14 4.25
N GLY A 6 2.11 7.00 3.07
CA GLY A 6 1.26 5.87 2.73
C GLY A 6 2.03 4.54 2.66
N ALA A 7 3.19 4.53 2.02
CA ALA A 7 4.04 3.34 1.94
C ALA A 7 4.54 2.88 3.32
N SER A 8 4.94 3.82 4.20
CA SER A 8 5.35 3.45 5.58
C SER A 8 4.21 2.79 6.34
N ARG A 9 2.99 3.34 6.27
CA ARG A 9 1.81 2.78 6.96
C ARG A 9 1.47 1.37 6.51
N VAL A 10 1.63 1.09 5.21
CA VAL A 10 1.44 -0.26 4.67
C VAL A 10 2.47 -1.23 5.24
N ARG A 11 3.75 -0.84 5.29
CA ARG A 11 4.80 -1.70 5.88
C ARG A 11 4.50 -2.01 7.35
N ASP A 12 4.19 -0.99 8.13
CA ASP A 12 3.91 -1.14 9.56
C ASP A 12 2.67 -2.02 9.82
N LEU A 13 1.63 -1.89 8.98
CA LEU A 13 0.42 -2.74 9.04
C LEU A 13 0.76 -4.22 8.86
N PHE A 14 1.56 -4.56 7.84
CA PHE A 14 1.94 -5.94 7.58
C PHE A 14 2.92 -6.49 8.62
N GLU A 15 3.83 -5.68 9.16
CA GLU A 15 4.70 -6.12 10.28
C GLU A 15 3.89 -6.47 11.54
N GLN A 16 2.88 -5.66 11.87
CA GLN A 16 2.01 -5.93 13.01
C GLN A 16 1.18 -7.21 12.82
N ALA A 17 0.63 -7.40 11.60
CA ALA A 17 -0.11 -8.61 11.27
C ALA A 17 0.77 -9.87 11.32
N LYS A 18 2.03 -9.80 10.84
CA LYS A 18 3.00 -10.91 10.94
C LYS A 18 3.31 -11.29 12.38
N LYS A 19 3.50 -10.31 13.27
CA LYS A 19 3.72 -10.55 14.71
C LYS A 19 2.50 -11.16 15.41
N SER A 20 1.31 -10.93 14.87
CA SER A 20 0.02 -11.36 15.43
C SER A 20 -0.55 -12.61 14.73
N ALA A 21 0.27 -13.36 13.99
CA ALA A 21 -0.20 -14.49 13.20
C ALA A 21 -0.81 -15.60 14.09
N PRO A 22 -1.98 -16.18 13.71
CA PRO A 22 -2.74 -15.93 12.48
C PRO A 22 -3.57 -14.64 12.54
N ALA A 23 -3.45 -13.80 11.50
CA ALA A 23 -4.14 -12.51 11.41
C ALA A 23 -4.83 -12.33 10.05
N ILE A 24 -5.93 -11.56 10.03
CA ILE A 24 -6.65 -11.15 8.82
C ILE A 24 -6.52 -9.64 8.69
N ILE A 25 -6.01 -9.16 7.54
CA ILE A 25 -5.97 -7.74 7.19
C ILE A 25 -7.18 -7.43 6.32
N PHE A 26 -8.04 -6.52 6.75
CA PHE A 26 -9.15 -6.00 5.96
C PHE A 26 -8.80 -4.60 5.44
N ILE A 27 -8.89 -4.40 4.12
CA ILE A 27 -8.70 -3.11 3.47
C ILE A 27 -10.03 -2.74 2.80
N ASP A 28 -10.70 -1.74 3.36
CA ASP A 28 -11.89 -1.15 2.76
C ASP A 28 -11.52 -0.09 1.73
N GLU A 29 -12.40 0.16 0.74
CA GLU A 29 -12.21 1.16 -0.33
C GLU A 29 -10.82 1.09 -1.01
N ILE A 30 -10.32 -0.13 -1.28
CA ILE A 30 -9.00 -0.33 -1.92
C ILE A 30 -8.92 0.29 -3.33
N ASP A 31 -10.06 0.54 -3.97
CA ASP A 31 -10.14 1.26 -5.24
C ASP A 31 -9.71 2.73 -5.11
N ALA A 32 -9.82 3.34 -3.93
CA ALA A 32 -9.32 4.69 -3.66
C ALA A 32 -7.79 4.78 -3.80
N VAL A 33 -7.07 3.71 -3.45
CA VAL A 33 -5.61 3.58 -3.67
C VAL A 33 -5.26 2.98 -5.04
N GLY A 34 -6.19 2.24 -5.66
CA GLY A 34 -6.02 1.55 -6.93
C GLY A 34 -6.51 2.28 -8.19
N ARG A 35 -7.08 3.49 -8.07
CA ARG A 35 -7.66 4.24 -9.20
C ARG A 35 -6.62 4.38 -10.33
N LYS A 36 -6.94 3.73 -11.47
CA LYS A 36 -6.09 3.49 -12.66
C LYS A 36 -4.98 4.53 -12.87
N ARG A 37 -3.78 4.03 -13.22
CA ARG A 37 -2.65 4.75 -13.85
C ARG A 37 -3.14 5.60 -15.04
N GLY A 38 -3.76 6.74 -14.76
CA GLY A 38 -4.38 7.64 -15.72
C GLY A 38 -3.43 8.78 -16.01
N ALA A 39 -3.13 8.99 -17.29
CA ALA A 39 -2.20 9.97 -17.84
C ALA A 39 -2.59 11.43 -17.53
N GLY A 40 -2.49 11.85 -16.27
CA GLY A 40 -2.72 13.21 -15.81
C GLY A 40 -1.41 13.84 -15.35
N LEU A 41 -0.86 14.73 -16.18
CA LEU A 41 0.23 15.65 -15.84
C LEU A 41 -0.16 16.48 -14.61
N GLY A 42 0.31 16.08 -13.42
CA GLY A 42 0.08 16.87 -12.20
C GLY A 42 0.41 16.15 -10.89
N GLY A 43 1.67 16.22 -10.46
CA GLY A 43 2.17 16.29 -9.07
C GLY A 43 1.76 15.29 -7.97
N GLY A 44 0.73 14.46 -8.14
CA GLY A 44 0.20 13.53 -7.12
C GLY A 44 0.43 12.05 -7.42
N HIS A 45 1.26 11.75 -8.43
CA HIS A 45 1.53 10.40 -8.93
C HIS A 45 2.42 9.59 -7.97
N ASP A 46 3.48 10.21 -7.44
CA ASP A 46 4.55 9.51 -6.72
C ASP A 46 4.10 8.86 -5.40
N GLU A 47 3.29 9.54 -4.59
CA GLU A 47 2.85 9.01 -3.28
C GLU A 47 1.88 7.83 -3.42
N ARG A 48 0.97 7.93 -4.39
CA ARG A 48 -0.03 6.89 -4.65
C ARG A 48 0.63 5.65 -5.23
N GLU A 49 1.54 5.82 -6.20
CA GLU A 49 2.30 4.72 -6.77
C GLU A 49 3.23 4.06 -5.74
N GLN A 50 3.91 4.83 -4.88
CA GLN A 50 4.72 4.25 -3.81
C GLN A 50 3.89 3.40 -2.83
N THR A 51 2.70 3.89 -2.45
CA THR A 51 1.80 3.18 -1.53
C THR A 51 1.27 1.89 -2.16
N LEU A 52 0.86 1.96 -3.43
CA LEU A 52 0.39 0.81 -4.19
C LEU A 52 1.50 -0.24 -4.39
N ASN A 53 2.71 0.21 -4.74
CA ASN A 53 3.85 -0.69 -4.91
C ASN A 53 4.23 -1.38 -3.58
N GLN A 54 4.16 -0.68 -2.45
CA GLN A 54 4.39 -1.31 -1.14
C GLN A 54 3.32 -2.36 -0.81
N LEU A 55 2.04 -2.11 -1.13
CA LEU A 55 0.97 -3.11 -0.98
C LEU A 55 1.26 -4.35 -1.83
N LEU A 56 1.68 -4.18 -3.08
CA LEU A 56 2.00 -5.29 -3.97
C LEU A 56 3.21 -6.09 -3.50
N VAL A 57 4.26 -5.42 -3.00
CA VAL A 57 5.44 -6.07 -2.43
C VAL A 57 5.07 -6.91 -1.22
N GLU A 58 4.33 -6.36 -0.25
CA GLU A 58 3.96 -7.10 0.97
C GLU A 58 3.03 -8.29 0.69
N ASN A 59 2.12 -8.18 -0.28
CA ASN A 59 1.24 -9.28 -0.69
C ASN A 59 2.02 -10.46 -1.31
N GLY A 60 3.13 -10.20 -1.99
CA GLY A 60 3.96 -11.25 -2.59
C GLY A 60 4.54 -12.24 -1.57
N TRP A 61 4.72 -11.82 -0.31
CA TRP A 61 5.27 -12.67 0.75
C TRP A 61 4.24 -13.63 1.36
N ILE A 62 2.93 -13.38 1.19
CA ILE A 62 1.88 -14.22 1.79
C ILE A 62 1.73 -15.56 1.04
N LEU A 63 2.21 -15.65 -0.20
CA LEU A 63 2.11 -16.84 -1.04
C LEU A 63 3.41 -17.67 -1.11
N GLY A 64 4.49 -17.23 -0.45
CA GLY A 64 5.81 -17.87 -0.45
C GLY A 64 6.05 -18.77 0.76
#